data_AF-A0A7S2J470-F1
#
_entry.id   AF-A0A7S2J470-F1
#
_cell.length_a   1.000
_cell.length_b   1.000
_cell.length_c   1.000
_cell.angle_alpha   90.00
_cell.angle_beta   90.00
_cell.angle_gamma   90.00
#
_symmetry.space_group_name_H-M   'P 1'
#
loop_
_entity.id
_entity.type
_entity.pdbx_description
1 polymer ?
#
loop_
_entity_poly.entity_id
_entity_poly.type
_entity_poly.pdbx_seq_one_letter_code
_entity_poly.pdbx_strand_id
1 'polypeptide(L)'
;DVRKDGTLWWLRPDGKTQVTIEYMQNADGSVEPLKFHTIVISTQHAEPLKAVRTKECAGYSGPEMTAPSMEEMNKLIVEKVVKSTLSEVKLKNGQPALSLFGDFT
;
A
#
# COMPACT_ATOMS: atom_id res chain seq x y z
N ASP A 1 5.81 7.05 -2.70
CA ASP A 1 5.94 8.45 -2.24
C ASP A 1 5.73 8.64 -0.74
N VAL A 2 4.81 7.90 -0.12
CA VAL A 2 4.50 7.89 1.33
C VAL A 2 5.69 7.80 2.31
N ARG A 3 6.83 7.23 1.89
CA ARG A 3 8.06 7.23 2.70
C ARG A 3 8.81 8.56 2.59
N LYS A 4 8.92 9.11 1.38
CA LYS A 4 9.68 10.32 1.07
C LYS A 4 8.97 11.58 1.58
N ASP A 5 7.64 11.59 1.53
CA ASP A 5 6.82 12.68 2.10
C ASP A 5 6.64 12.57 3.63
N GLY A 6 7.06 11.45 4.24
CA GLY A 6 7.01 11.23 5.67
C GLY A 6 5.64 10.80 6.22
N THR A 7 4.65 10.52 5.36
CA THR A 7 3.33 9.98 5.75
C THR A 7 3.48 8.66 6.49
N LEU A 8 4.30 7.75 5.96
CA LEU A 8 4.70 6.49 6.56
C LEU A 8 6.20 6.52 6.85
N TRP A 9 6.61 7.42 7.77
CA TRP A 9 8.01 7.68 8.12
C TRP A 9 8.80 6.44 8.58
N TRP A 10 8.09 5.44 9.10
CA TRP A 10 8.68 4.19 9.59
C TRP A 10 9.00 3.19 8.46
N LEU A 11 8.63 3.47 7.21
CA LEU A 11 9.05 2.66 6.06
C LEU A 11 10.51 2.92 5.70
N ARG A 12 11.22 1.87 5.31
CA ARG A 12 12.60 1.93 4.85
C ARG A 12 12.70 1.75 3.33
N PRO A 13 13.87 1.98 2.71
CA PRO A 13 13.97 2.04 1.24
C PRO A 13 13.72 0.72 0.52
N ASP A 14 13.95 -0.43 1.16
CA ASP A 14 13.80 -1.75 0.53
C ASP A 14 12.34 -2.25 0.62
N GLY A 15 11.82 -2.72 -0.51
CA GLY A 15 10.47 -3.26 -0.60
C GLY A 15 10.21 -3.97 -1.93
N LYS A 16 9.29 -4.93 -1.89
CA LYS A 16 8.83 -5.75 -3.03
C LYS A 16 7.31 -5.86 -2.99
N THR A 17 6.70 -5.77 -4.16
CA THR A 17 5.24 -5.87 -4.33
C THR A 17 4.93 -6.93 -5.38
N GLN A 18 3.92 -7.76 -5.12
CA GLN A 18 3.38 -8.72 -6.08
C GLN A 18 1.85 -8.61 -6.10
N VAL A 19 1.27 -8.60 -7.30
CA VAL A 19 -0.17 -8.45 -7.48
C VAL A 19 -0.66 -9.54 -8.44
N THR A 20 -1.65 -10.31 -7.99
CA THR A 20 -2.34 -11.32 -8.77
C THR A 20 -3.75 -10.82 -9.07
N ILE A 21 -4.13 -10.79 -10.36
CA ILE A 21 -5.42 -10.29 -10.83
C ILE A 21 -6.12 -11.42 -11.59
N GLU A 22 -7.42 -11.59 -11.32
CA GLU A 22 -8.28 -12.49 -12.08
C GLU A 22 -8.84 -11.74 -13.29
N TYR A 23 -8.80 -12.38 -14.47
CA TYR A 23 -9.27 -11.81 -15.73
C TYR A 23 -10.36 -12.69 -16.37
N MET A 24 -11.32 -12.04 -17.02
CA MET A 24 -12.24 -12.67 -17.94
C MET A 24 -11.73 -12.49 -19.37
N GLN A 25 -11.72 -13.55 -20.16
CA GLN A 25 -11.47 -13.48 -21.59
C GLN A 25 -12.80 -13.41 -22.34
N ASN A 26 -12.97 -12.38 -23.16
CA ASN A 26 -14.13 -12.19 -24.01
C ASN A 26 -14.01 -13.03 -25.30
N ALA A 27 -15.14 -13.25 -25.98
CA ALA A 27 -15.20 -14.01 -27.23
C ALA A 27 -14.40 -13.38 -28.38
N ASP A 28 -14.17 -12.07 -28.33
CA ASP A 28 -13.35 -11.32 -29.28
C ASP A 28 -11.83 -11.40 -28.98
N GLY A 29 -11.45 -12.14 -27.94
CA GLY A 29 -10.07 -12.31 -27.49
C GLY A 29 -9.56 -11.20 -26.56
N SER A 30 -10.37 -10.18 -26.26
CA SER A 30 -10.01 -9.16 -25.27
C SER A 30 -10.07 -9.71 -23.84
N VAL A 31 -9.34 -9.08 -22.93
CA VAL A 31 -9.33 -9.44 -21.50
C VAL A 31 -9.77 -8.27 -20.63
N GLU A 32 -10.57 -8.58 -19.62
CA GLU A 32 -11.11 -7.62 -18.66
C GLU A 32 -10.77 -8.05 -17.22
N PRO A 33 -10.18 -7.16 -16.41
CA PRO A 33 -9.87 -7.47 -15.02
C PRO A 33 -11.17 -7.58 -14.20
N LEU A 34 -11.32 -8.68 -13.47
CA LEU A 34 -12.49 -8.95 -12.63
C LEU A 34 -12.25 -8.56 -11.16
N LYS A 35 -11.12 -8.97 -10.60
CA LYS A 35 -10.78 -8.71 -9.19
C LYS A 35 -9.29 -8.82 -8.91
N PHE A 36 -8.83 -8.10 -7.89
CA PHE A 36 -7.52 -8.38 -7.27
C PHE A 36 -7.64 -9.65 -6.43
N HIS A 37 -6.96 -10.73 -6.84
CA HIS A 37 -6.98 -12.00 -6.13
C HIS A 37 -6.03 -11.99 -4.93
N THR A 38 -4.81 -11.47 -5.10
CA THR A 38 -3.82 -11.42 -4.02
C THR A 38 -2.91 -10.23 -4.21
N ILE A 39 -2.69 -9.47 -3.14
CA ILE A 39 -1.71 -8.39 -3.09
C ILE A 39 -0.74 -8.71 -1.96
N VAL A 40 0.52 -8.93 -2.33
CA VAL A 40 1.62 -9.18 -1.38
C VAL A 40 2.50 -7.95 -1.37
N ILE A 41 2.71 -7.40 -0.18
CA ILE A 41 3.64 -6.29 0.06
C ILE A 41 4.63 -6.75 1.11
N SER A 42 5.90 -6.77 0.74
CA SER A 42 7.01 -6.98 1.65
C SER A 42 7.82 -5.69 1.68
N THR A 43 7.91 -5.05 2.84
CA THR A 43 8.64 -3.80 2.99
C THR A 43 9.51 -3.87 4.21
N GLN A 44 10.70 -3.29 4.12
CA GLN A 44 11.50 -3.04 5.30
C GLN A 44 10.86 -1.88 6.09
N HIS A 45 10.86 -2.00 7.40
CA HIS A 45 10.29 -1.00 8.31
C HIS A 45 11.14 -0.86 9.58
N ALA A 46 10.90 0.23 10.31
CA ALA A 46 11.45 0.45 11.64
C ALA A 46 10.86 -0.54 12.65
N GLU A 47 11.54 -0.76 13.77
CA GLU A 47 11.11 -1.74 14.77
C GLU A 47 9.76 -1.33 15.41
N PRO A 48 8.70 -2.16 15.29
CA PRO A 48 7.36 -1.84 15.79
C PRO A 48 7.37 -1.56 17.30
N LEU A 49 6.59 -0.58 17.74
CA LEU A 49 6.41 -0.19 19.15
C LEU A 49 7.69 0.26 19.89
N LYS A 50 8.84 0.38 19.19
CA LYS A 50 10.14 0.71 19.80
C LYS A 50 10.86 1.85 19.11
N ALA A 51 10.90 1.85 17.78
CA ALA A 51 11.58 2.89 17.04
C ALA A 51 10.84 4.23 17.19
N VAL A 52 11.60 5.31 17.38
CA VAL A 52 11.07 6.66 17.59
C VAL A 52 11.49 7.57 16.44
N ARG A 53 10.57 8.42 15.99
CA ARG A 53 10.74 9.20 14.77
C ARG A 53 11.91 10.17 14.86
N THR A 54 12.17 10.77 16.02
CA THR A 54 13.31 11.69 16.19
C THR A 54 14.66 11.02 15.99
N LYS A 55 14.79 9.72 16.31
CA LYS A 55 16.04 8.96 16.10
C LYS A 55 16.18 8.46 14.66
N GLU A 56 15.08 8.04 14.05
CA GLU A 56 15.09 7.48 12.70
C GLU A 56 15.12 8.57 11.61
N CYS A 57 14.57 9.76 11.89
CA CYS A 57 14.46 10.87 10.94
C CYS A 57 15.32 12.07 11.39
N ALA A 58 16.52 12.19 10.84
CA ALA A 58 17.40 13.33 11.09
C ALA A 58 16.72 14.66 10.71
N GLY A 59 16.69 15.61 11.64
CA GLY A 59 16.10 16.94 11.43
C GLY A 59 14.58 17.03 11.70
N TYR A 60 13.94 15.95 12.17
CA TYR A 60 12.54 16.01 12.57
C TYR A 60 12.37 16.75 13.92
N SER A 61 11.54 17.81 13.92
CA SER A 61 11.27 18.67 15.09
C SER A 61 9.80 18.65 15.55
N GLY A 62 8.99 17.74 15.01
CA GLY A 62 7.58 17.58 15.38
C GLY A 62 7.38 16.82 16.69
N PRO A 63 6.12 16.56 17.08
CA PRO A 63 5.82 15.73 18.25
C PRO A 63 6.41 14.33 18.07
N GLU A 64 6.94 13.76 19.15
CA GLU A 64 7.53 12.43 19.14
C GLU A 64 6.48 11.39 18.72
N MET A 65 6.88 10.49 17.83
CA MET A 65 6.04 9.40 17.36
C MET A 65 6.81 8.10 17.48
N THR A 66 6.19 7.11 18.12
CA THR A 66 6.70 5.74 18.11
C THR A 66 6.15 5.02 16.89
N ALA A 67 6.95 4.13 16.31
CA ALA A 67 6.51 3.26 15.23
C ALA A 67 5.27 2.45 15.67
N PRO A 68 4.21 2.39 14.84
CA PRO A 68 2.97 1.72 15.21
C PRO A 68 3.15 0.20 15.39
N SER A 69 2.11 -0.49 15.85
CA SER A 69 2.11 -1.96 15.89
C SER A 69 2.17 -2.56 14.49
N MET A 70 2.55 -3.84 14.37
CA MET A 70 2.53 -4.55 13.08
C MET A 70 1.15 -4.54 12.42
N GLU A 71 0.09 -4.67 13.22
CA GLU A 71 -1.29 -4.65 12.73
C GLU A 71 -1.65 -3.28 12.14
N GLU A 72 -1.34 -2.21 12.86
CA GLU A 72 -1.56 -0.85 12.40
C GLU A 72 -0.69 -0.51 11.18
N MET A 73 0.56 -0.97 11.14
CA MET A 73 1.43 -0.83 9.97
C MET A 73 0.78 -1.46 8.72
N ASN A 74 0.28 -2.68 8.83
CA ASN A 74 -0.42 -3.38 7.75
C ASN A 74 -1.66 -2.60 7.31
N LYS A 75 -2.48 -2.13 8.25
CA LYS A 75 -3.67 -1.31 7.96
C LYS A 75 -3.31 -0.02 7.22
N LEU A 76 -2.27 0.68 7.68
CA LEU A 76 -1.80 1.91 7.06
C LEU A 76 -1.22 1.69 5.66
N ILE A 77 -0.52 0.57 5.42
CA ILE A 77 -0.05 0.20 4.08
C ILE A 77 -1.24 -0.03 3.15
N VAL A 78 -2.25 -0.79 3.58
CA VAL A 78 -3.45 -1.04 2.78
C VAL A 78 -4.16 0.29 2.45
N GLU A 79 -4.32 1.17 3.43
CA GLU A 79 -5.04 2.42 3.24
C GLU A 79 -4.25 3.45 2.41
N LYS A 80 -2.99 3.73 2.78
CA LYS A 80 -2.21 4.82 2.20
C LYS A 80 -1.44 4.42 0.95
N VAL A 81 -1.17 3.13 0.76
CA VAL A 81 -0.46 2.64 -0.43
C VAL A 81 -1.44 2.00 -1.39
N VAL A 82 -2.15 0.95 -0.97
CA VAL A 82 -2.95 0.15 -1.89
C VAL A 82 -4.19 0.92 -2.34
N LYS A 83 -5.05 1.36 -1.41
CA LYS A 83 -6.28 2.06 -1.77
C LYS A 83 -6.00 3.38 -2.50
N SER A 84 -4.97 4.13 -2.09
CA SER A 84 -4.56 5.36 -2.78
C SER A 84 -4.17 5.07 -4.24
N THR A 85 -3.27 4.11 -4.46
CA THR A 85 -2.81 3.75 -5.82
C THR A 85 -3.98 3.27 -6.69
N LEU A 86 -4.85 2.40 -6.15
CA LEU A 86 -5.98 1.87 -6.90
C LEU A 86 -7.07 2.89 -7.19
N SER A 87 -7.17 3.96 -6.40
CA SER A 87 -8.10 5.07 -6.66
C SER A 87 -7.66 5.96 -7.82
N GLU A 88 -6.35 6.05 -8.06
CA GLU A 88 -5.76 6.86 -9.14
C GLU A 88 -5.78 6.12 -10.49
N VAL A 89 -5.70 4.79 -10.47
CA VAL A 89 -5.73 3.96 -11.68
C VAL A 89 -7.15 3.86 -12.22
N LYS A 90 -7.35 4.29 -13.48
CA LYS A 90 -8.64 4.18 -14.18
C LYS A 90 -8.68 2.94 -15.07
N LEU A 91 -9.77 2.19 -14.97
CA LEU A 91 -10.09 1.09 -15.87
C LEU A 91 -10.60 1.61 -17.23
N LYS A 92 -10.66 0.73 -18.22
CA LYS A 92 -11.19 1.07 -19.56
C LYS A 92 -12.64 1.55 -19.54
N ASN A 93 -13.43 1.12 -18.55
CA ASN A 93 -14.81 1.57 -18.33
C ASN A 93 -14.91 2.93 -17.60
N GLY A 94 -13.78 3.58 -17.32
CA GLY A 94 -13.71 4.87 -16.63
C GLY A 94 -13.82 4.82 -15.11
N GLN A 95 -14.10 3.65 -14.52
CA GLN A 95 -14.15 3.48 -13.06
C GLN A 95 -12.74 3.34 -12.47
N PRO A 96 -12.52 3.75 -11.21
CA PRO A 96 -11.28 3.49 -10.50
C PRO A 96 -11.06 1.98 -10.32
N ALA A 97 -9.81 1.52 -10.41
CA ALA A 97 -9.45 0.12 -10.14
C ALA A 97 -9.78 -0.30 -8.70
N LEU A 98 -9.97 0.66 -7.79
CA LEU A 98 -10.49 0.44 -6.44
C LEU A 98 -11.81 -0.34 -6.43
N SER A 99 -12.64 -0.25 -7.49
CA SER A 99 -13.89 -1.03 -7.57
C SER A 99 -13.65 -2.55 -7.64
N LEU A 100 -12.45 -2.99 -8.04
CA LEU A 100 -12.05 -4.40 -8.13
C LEU A 100 -11.37 -4.90 -6.85
N PHE A 101 -11.18 -4.03 -5.85
CA PHE A 101 -10.50 -4.30 -4.60
C PHE A 101 -11.54 -4.56 -3.49
N GLY A 102 -11.70 -5.83 -3.12
CA GLY A 102 -12.61 -6.26 -2.04
C GLY A 102 -11.92 -6.33 -0.67
N ASP A 103 -12.69 -6.70 0.36
CA ASP A 103 -12.13 -6.99 1.68
C ASP A 103 -11.32 -8.29 1.64
N PHE A 104 -10.02 -8.18 1.92
CA PHE A 104 -9.12 -9.32 2.10
C PHE A 104 -9.36 -9.85 3.52
N THR A 105 -10.24 -10.83 3.66
CA THR A 105 -10.30 -11.70 4.86
C THR A 105 -9.24 -12.78 4.78
#